data_AF-A0A2V9MA17-F1
#
_entry.id   AF-A0A2V9MA17-F1
#
_cell.length_a   1.000
_cell.length_b   1.000
_cell.length_c   1.000
_cell.angle_alpha   90.00
_cell.angle_beta   90.00
_cell.angle_gamma   90.00
#
_symmetry.space_group_name_H-M   'P 1'
#
loop_
_entity.id
_entity.type
_entity.pdbx_description
1 polymer ?
#
loop_
_entity_poly.entity_id
_entity_poly.type
_entity_poly.pdbx_seq_one_letter_code
_entity_poly.pdbx_strand_id
1 'polypeptide(L)'
;LPSPARPTGSHPLQAFKYYFAPLFELPPGTLAGLEGPLIKAALAFSVGTFAAWRIHRRGRRMVAILVLSSMMAVFCLLAFESLGVCEEILSSRQFGKVLSRHFKPGDRAIVVGDFETANSLNFYAPLLLEVYQGKAAVLEWGLRFSDTPSSIVSTRDLQMSWKSSQRVFLLCPNDRVSTLPVARSYVVLRSGGRTLLCNQPL
;
A
#
# COMPACT_ATOMS: atom_id res chain seq x y z
N LEU A 1 -9.38 -41.95 7.89
CA LEU A 1 -9.02 -40.77 7.06
C LEU A 1 -10.21 -39.81 7.09
N PRO A 2 -10.15 -38.67 7.79
CA PRO A 2 -11.23 -37.69 7.72
C PRO A 2 -11.21 -37.02 6.35
N SER A 3 -12.37 -36.98 5.69
CA SER A 3 -12.60 -36.28 4.42
C SER A 3 -12.23 -34.80 4.51
N PRO A 4 -11.62 -34.20 3.47
CA PRO A 4 -11.44 -32.76 3.45
C PRO A 4 -12.81 -32.08 3.39
N ALA A 5 -13.12 -31.27 4.40
CA ALA A 5 -14.30 -30.43 4.42
C ALA A 5 -14.30 -29.54 3.16
N ARG A 6 -15.42 -29.52 2.42
CA ARG A 6 -15.61 -28.58 1.30
C ARG A 6 -15.47 -27.15 1.85
N PRO A 7 -14.66 -26.28 1.21
CA PRO A 7 -14.64 -24.88 1.56
C PRO A 7 -16.01 -24.28 1.22
N THR A 8 -16.83 -24.08 2.25
CA THR A 8 -18.08 -23.32 2.20
C THR A 8 -17.74 -21.87 2.55
N GLY A 9 -17.27 -21.12 1.57
CA GLY A 9 -16.92 -19.72 1.75
C GLY A 9 -16.92 -19.00 0.41
N SER A 10 -17.72 -17.95 0.32
CA SER A 10 -17.82 -17.01 -0.79
C SER A 10 -16.46 -16.33 -1.08
N HIS A 11 -15.59 -17.01 -1.82
CA HIS A 11 -14.22 -16.58 -2.10
C HIS A 11 -13.97 -15.60 -3.28
N PRO A 12 -14.92 -15.20 -4.16
CA PRO A 12 -14.56 -14.32 -5.28
C PRO A 12 -14.39 -12.83 -4.92
N LEU A 13 -14.78 -12.39 -3.71
CA LEU A 13 -14.86 -10.95 -3.38
C LEU A 13 -13.65 -10.40 -2.59
N GLN A 14 -12.88 -11.24 -1.89
CA GLN A 14 -11.78 -10.75 -1.04
C GLN A 14 -10.55 -10.36 -1.86
N ALA A 15 -10.16 -11.17 -2.85
CA ALA A 15 -9.07 -10.81 -3.76
C ALA A 15 -9.39 -9.52 -4.55
N PHE A 16 -10.63 -9.39 -5.05
CA PHE A 16 -11.07 -8.17 -5.71
C PHE A 16 -10.94 -6.93 -4.82
N LYS A 17 -11.37 -7.05 -3.55
CA LYS A 17 -11.31 -5.97 -2.57
C LYS A 17 -9.87 -5.50 -2.27
N TYR A 18 -8.89 -6.39 -2.24
CA TYR A 18 -7.52 -6.00 -1.87
C TYR A 18 -6.63 -5.65 -3.06
N TYR A 19 -6.80 -6.31 -4.20
CA TYR A 19 -5.94 -6.09 -5.37
C TYR A 19 -6.49 -5.01 -6.31
N PHE A 20 -7.81 -4.88 -6.43
CA PHE A 20 -8.42 -4.01 -7.43
C PHE A 20 -9.24 -2.87 -6.84
N ALA A 21 -9.82 -3.01 -5.63
CA ALA A 21 -10.55 -1.89 -5.03
C ALA A 21 -9.72 -0.63 -4.85
N PRO A 22 -8.40 -0.66 -4.53
CA PRO A 22 -7.60 0.56 -4.49
C PRO A 22 -7.53 1.32 -5.82
N LEU A 23 -7.77 0.65 -6.95
CA LEU A 23 -7.84 1.28 -8.28
C LEU A 23 -9.16 2.05 -8.50
N PHE A 24 -10.23 1.62 -7.82
CA PHE A 24 -11.59 2.13 -8.00
C PHE A 24 -12.06 2.99 -6.81
N GLU A 25 -11.41 2.89 -5.66
CA GLU A 25 -11.74 3.59 -4.41
C GLU A 25 -10.59 4.50 -3.98
N LEU A 26 -10.20 5.43 -4.86
CA LEU A 26 -9.20 6.44 -4.52
C LEU A 26 -9.78 7.44 -3.50
N PRO A 27 -9.09 7.70 -2.36
CA PRO A 27 -9.48 8.72 -1.41
C PRO A 27 -9.57 10.11 -2.10
N PRO A 28 -10.49 10.97 -1.65
CA PRO A 28 -10.70 12.29 -2.26
C PRO A 28 -9.43 13.14 -2.33
N GLY A 29 -8.56 13.05 -1.31
CA GLY A 29 -7.29 13.77 -1.29
C GLY A 29 -6.30 13.30 -2.37
N THR A 30 -6.34 12.02 -2.74
CA THR A 30 -5.49 11.48 -3.83
C THR A 30 -6.04 11.89 -5.20
N LEU A 31 -7.36 11.85 -5.37
CA LEU A 31 -8.01 12.35 -6.58
C LEU A 31 -7.68 13.83 -6.84
N ALA A 32 -7.73 14.67 -5.80
CA ALA A 32 -7.32 16.07 -5.89
C ALA A 32 -5.84 16.23 -6.31
N GLY A 33 -4.95 15.36 -5.79
CA GLY A 33 -3.53 15.34 -6.20
C GLY A 33 -3.31 14.94 -7.66
N LEU A 34 -4.24 14.17 -8.25
CA LEU A 34 -4.18 13.73 -9.65
C LEU A 34 -4.67 14.78 -10.65
N GLU A 35 -5.39 15.81 -10.20
CA GLU A 35 -5.91 16.87 -11.08
C GLU A 35 -4.79 17.58 -11.86
N GLY A 36 -3.68 17.90 -11.20
CA GLY A 36 -2.53 18.55 -11.83
C GLY A 36 -1.91 17.73 -12.97
N PRO A 37 -1.48 16.48 -12.72
CA PRO A 37 -1.04 15.55 -13.76
C PRO A 37 -2.06 15.36 -14.89
N LEU A 38 -3.36 15.28 -14.55
CA LEU A 38 -4.43 15.10 -15.52
C LEU A 38 -4.56 16.30 -16.48
N ILE A 39 -4.57 17.52 -15.95
CA ILE A 39 -4.64 18.75 -16.76
C ILE A 39 -3.41 18.85 -17.67
N LYS A 40 -2.22 18.57 -17.13
CA LYS A 40 -0.97 18.56 -17.92
C LYS A 40 -1.03 17.54 -19.05
N ALA A 41 -1.54 16.34 -18.78
CA ALA A 41 -1.69 15.29 -19.79
C ALA A 41 -2.69 15.72 -20.88
N ALA A 42 -3.87 16.25 -20.49
CA ALA A 42 -4.87 16.73 -21.42
C ALA A 42 -4.32 17.85 -22.33
N LEU A 43 -3.55 18.79 -21.76
CA LEU A 43 -2.90 19.85 -22.52
C LEU A 43 -1.83 19.30 -23.46
N ALA A 44 -0.99 18.39 -22.98
CA ALA A 44 0.06 17.75 -23.79
C ALA A 44 -0.54 17.00 -24.99
N PHE A 45 -1.62 16.23 -24.78
CA PHE A 45 -2.33 15.54 -25.85
C PHE A 45 -3.00 16.50 -26.82
N SER A 46 -3.65 17.55 -26.32
CA SER A 46 -4.33 18.55 -27.16
C SER A 46 -3.33 19.29 -28.05
N VAL A 47 -2.25 19.80 -27.47
CA VAL A 47 -1.21 20.55 -28.19
C VAL A 47 -0.41 19.64 -29.11
N GLY A 48 0.02 18.48 -28.63
CA GLY A 48 0.82 17.52 -29.39
C GLY A 48 0.06 16.99 -30.61
N THR A 49 -1.20 16.60 -30.44
CA THR A 49 -2.05 16.12 -31.54
C THR A 49 -2.35 17.23 -32.54
N PHE A 50 -2.70 18.44 -32.08
CA PHE A 50 -2.98 19.57 -32.95
C PHE A 50 -1.75 20.02 -33.76
N ALA A 51 -0.58 20.09 -33.11
CA ALA A 51 0.67 20.43 -33.76
C ALA A 51 1.06 19.38 -34.80
N ALA A 52 0.99 18.10 -34.45
CA ALA A 52 1.29 16.99 -35.36
C ALA A 52 0.36 17.02 -36.58
N TRP A 53 -0.94 17.23 -36.37
CA TRP A 53 -1.92 17.34 -37.45
C TRP A 53 -1.63 18.51 -38.39
N ARG A 54 -1.31 19.70 -37.86
CA ARG A 54 -0.95 20.88 -38.67
C ARG A 54 0.33 20.66 -39.47
N ILE A 55 1.34 20.01 -38.88
CA ILE A 55 2.62 19.69 -39.53
C ILE A 55 2.42 18.64 -40.61
N HIS A 56 1.60 17.63 -40.34
CA HIS A 56 1.24 16.59 -41.31
C HIS A 56 0.53 17.19 -42.53
N ARG A 57 -0.41 18.11 -42.33
CA ARG A 57 -1.07 18.86 -43.42
C ARG A 57 -0.11 19.65 -44.31
N ARG A 58 1.07 20.02 -43.80
CA ARG A 58 2.12 20.71 -44.56
C ARG A 58 3.09 19.74 -45.27
N GLY A 59 2.77 18.45 -45.32
CA GLY A 59 3.57 17.42 -46.00
C GLY A 59 4.80 16.92 -45.22
N ARG A 60 5.07 17.44 -44.02
CA ARG A 60 6.26 17.10 -43.23
C ARG A 60 6.01 15.88 -42.32
N ARG A 61 5.81 14.71 -42.92
CA ARG A 61 5.41 13.47 -42.21
C ARG A 61 6.36 13.07 -41.08
N MET A 62 7.68 13.08 -41.31
CA MET A 62 8.66 12.70 -40.29
C MET A 62 8.62 13.61 -39.05
N VAL A 63 8.41 14.92 -39.26
CA VAL A 63 8.31 15.88 -38.16
C VAL A 63 7.04 15.64 -37.34
N ALA A 64 5.92 15.30 -37.99
CA ALA A 64 4.69 14.96 -37.28
C ALA A 64 4.83 13.70 -36.41
N ILE A 65 5.55 12.67 -36.88
CA ILE A 65 5.86 11.46 -36.10
C ILE A 65 6.73 11.80 -34.89
N LEU A 66 7.77 12.62 -35.07
CA LEU A 66 8.62 13.06 -33.96
C LEU A 66 7.85 13.85 -32.91
N VAL A 67 6.90 14.71 -33.33
CA VAL A 67 6.04 15.47 -32.40
C VAL A 67 5.12 14.52 -31.61
N LEU A 68 4.47 13.55 -32.26
CA LEU A 68 3.65 12.55 -31.57
C LEU A 68 4.49 11.69 -30.61
N SER A 69 5.69 11.30 -31.01
CA SER A 69 6.61 10.52 -30.17
C SER A 69 7.05 11.32 -28.94
N SER A 70 7.37 12.60 -29.13
CA SER A 70 7.72 13.51 -28.03
C SER A 70 6.56 13.73 -27.08
N MET A 71 5.34 13.88 -27.61
CA MET A 71 4.11 13.96 -26.80
C MET A 71 3.94 12.70 -25.93
N MET A 72 4.15 11.51 -26.50
CA MET A 72 4.04 10.26 -25.74
C MET A 72 5.11 10.16 -24.65
N ALA A 73 6.34 10.61 -24.92
CA ALA A 73 7.40 10.67 -23.90
C ALA A 73 7.03 11.62 -22.75
N VAL A 74 6.47 12.79 -23.05
CA VAL A 74 5.95 13.72 -22.02
C VAL A 74 4.83 13.07 -21.21
N PHE A 75 3.90 12.37 -21.86
CA PHE A 75 2.85 11.62 -21.17
C PHE A 75 3.43 10.59 -20.20
N CYS A 76 4.46 9.82 -20.60
CA CYS A 76 5.10 8.85 -19.71
C CYS A 76 5.70 9.52 -18.45
N LEU A 77 6.28 10.72 -18.58
CA LEU A 77 6.80 11.48 -17.42
C LEU A 77 5.66 11.92 -16.48
N LEU A 78 4.54 12.38 -17.04
CA LEU A 78 3.36 12.78 -16.26
C LEU A 78 2.68 11.57 -15.59
N ALA A 79 2.67 10.41 -16.26
CA ALA A 79 2.18 9.17 -15.68
C ALA A 79 3.10 8.68 -14.54
N PHE A 80 4.42 8.90 -14.65
CA PHE A 80 5.33 8.62 -13.54
C PHE A 80 5.08 9.55 -12.35
N GLU A 81 4.80 10.82 -12.59
CA GLU A 81 4.42 11.78 -11.55
C GLU A 81 3.12 11.36 -10.83
N SER A 82 2.10 10.90 -11.58
CA SER A 82 0.84 10.45 -10.99
C SER A 82 1.00 9.17 -10.16
N LEU A 83 1.91 8.26 -10.52
CA LEU A 83 2.27 7.11 -9.69
C LEU A 83 2.85 7.56 -8.33
N GLY A 84 3.59 8.67 -8.29
CA GLY A 84 4.08 9.27 -7.05
C GLY A 84 2.94 9.74 -6.14
N VAL A 85 1.89 10.33 -6.71
CA VAL A 85 0.69 10.74 -5.95
C VAL A 85 -0.05 9.53 -5.38
N CYS A 86 -0.15 8.45 -6.16
CA CYS A 86 -0.79 7.20 -5.72
C CYS A 86 0.08 6.37 -4.76
N GLU A 87 1.35 6.73 -4.54
CA GLU A 87 2.31 5.93 -3.78
C GLU A 87 1.84 5.66 -2.35
N GLU A 88 1.15 6.61 -1.71
CA GLU A 88 0.67 6.47 -0.33
C GLU A 88 -0.40 5.39 -0.16
N ILE A 89 -1.18 5.13 -1.22
CA ILE A 89 -2.21 4.09 -1.24
C ILE A 89 -1.60 2.77 -1.70
N LEU A 90 -0.79 2.81 -2.75
CA LEU A 90 -0.26 1.62 -3.41
C LEU A 90 0.89 0.97 -2.63
N SER A 91 1.56 1.73 -1.77
CA SER A 91 2.79 1.28 -1.11
C SER A 91 2.79 1.59 0.38
N SER A 92 3.43 0.71 1.15
CA SER A 92 3.72 0.95 2.57
C SER A 92 5.10 1.59 2.77
N ARG A 93 5.68 2.20 1.73
CA ARG A 93 7.06 2.73 1.72
C ARG A 93 7.34 3.73 2.84
N GLN A 94 6.46 4.70 3.06
CA GLN A 94 6.68 5.71 4.11
C GLN A 94 6.75 5.05 5.50
N PHE A 95 5.85 4.11 5.79
CA PHE A 95 5.86 3.33 7.02
C PHE A 95 7.14 2.48 7.13
N GLY A 96 7.53 1.81 6.05
CA GLY A 96 8.74 0.97 6.03
C GLY A 96 10.02 1.78 6.23
N LYS A 97 10.11 2.98 5.63
CA LYS A 97 11.24 3.91 5.85
C LYS A 97 11.31 4.43 7.28
N VAL A 98 10.17 4.69 7.92
CA VAL A 98 10.15 5.11 9.32
C VAL A 98 10.53 3.94 10.23
N LEU A 99 9.97 2.75 9.98
CA LEU A 99 10.34 1.55 10.70
C LEU A 99 11.83 1.24 10.57
N SER A 100 12.42 1.26 9.37
CA SER A 100 13.84 0.95 9.20
C SER A 100 14.79 1.89 9.96
N ARG A 101 14.34 3.10 10.33
CA ARG A 101 15.11 4.04 11.16
C ARG A 101 14.99 3.78 12.66
N HIS A 102 13.82 3.34 13.13
CA HIS A 102 13.51 3.22 14.57
C HIS A 102 13.49 1.79 15.11
N PHE A 103 13.28 0.82 14.21
CA PHE A 103 13.18 -0.60 14.51
C PHE A 103 14.55 -1.16 14.85
N LYS A 104 14.65 -1.82 16.01
CA LYS A 104 15.86 -2.49 16.49
C LYS A 104 15.60 -3.99 16.67
N PRO A 105 16.66 -4.81 16.73
CA PRO A 105 16.52 -6.22 17.07
C PRO A 105 15.76 -6.38 18.39
N GLY A 106 14.72 -7.23 18.39
CA GLY A 106 13.83 -7.45 19.53
C GLY A 106 12.56 -6.62 19.53
N ASP A 107 12.40 -5.64 18.63
CA ASP A 107 11.11 -4.97 18.43
C ASP A 107 10.13 -5.90 17.69
N ARG A 108 8.83 -5.65 17.86
CA ARG A 108 7.77 -6.35 17.11
C ARG A 108 7.06 -5.39 16.17
N ALA A 109 6.66 -5.89 15.01
CA ALA A 109 5.84 -5.16 14.05
C ALA A 109 4.58 -5.97 13.74
N ILE A 110 3.43 -5.33 13.94
CA ILE A 110 2.10 -5.93 13.80
C ILE A 110 1.30 -5.12 12.78
N VAL A 111 0.61 -5.79 11.87
CA VAL A 111 -0.41 -5.17 11.01
C VAL A 111 -1.80 -5.60 11.46
N VAL A 112 -2.75 -4.67 11.47
CA VAL A 112 -4.16 -4.93 11.74
C VAL A 112 -4.89 -5.17 10.42
N GLY A 113 -5.53 -6.33 10.29
CA GLY A 113 -6.13 -6.80 9.04
C GLY A 113 -5.22 -7.81 8.35
N ASP A 114 -5.35 -7.95 7.03
CA ASP A 114 -4.67 -8.99 6.27
C ASP A 114 -3.23 -8.60 5.93
N PHE A 115 -2.31 -9.58 5.93
CA PHE A 115 -0.88 -9.38 5.63
C PHE A 115 -0.65 -8.65 4.31
N GLU A 116 -1.46 -8.96 3.31
CA GLU A 116 -1.40 -8.43 1.95
C GLU A 116 -1.55 -6.91 1.91
N THR A 117 -2.22 -6.32 2.90
CA THR A 117 -2.39 -4.86 3.00
C THR A 117 -1.11 -4.11 3.40
N ALA A 118 -0.10 -4.83 3.90
CA ALA A 118 1.17 -4.28 4.34
C ALA A 118 2.38 -5.11 3.88
N ASN A 119 2.23 -6.00 2.90
CA ASN A 119 3.29 -6.90 2.44
C ASN A 119 4.53 -6.16 1.92
N SER A 120 4.35 -4.97 1.33
CA SER A 120 5.42 -4.10 0.85
C SER A 120 6.26 -3.48 1.97
N LEU A 121 5.80 -3.55 3.23
CA LEU A 121 6.55 -3.06 4.38
C LEU A 121 7.86 -3.81 4.57
N ASN A 122 7.83 -5.14 4.41
CA ASN A 122 8.99 -6.02 4.58
C ASN A 122 10.09 -5.76 3.54
N PHE A 123 9.74 -5.14 2.41
CA PHE A 123 10.71 -4.73 1.39
C PHE A 123 11.54 -3.52 1.84
N TYR A 124 10.95 -2.59 2.59
CA TYR A 124 11.61 -1.36 3.02
C TYR A 124 12.18 -1.44 4.44
N ALA A 125 11.70 -2.38 5.25
CA ALA A 125 12.26 -2.74 6.54
C ALA A 125 12.32 -4.27 6.64
N PRO A 126 13.51 -4.89 6.75
CA PRO A 126 13.64 -6.34 6.83
C PRO A 126 13.21 -6.82 8.24
N LEU A 127 11.91 -6.90 8.47
CA LEU A 127 11.30 -7.31 9.73
C LEU A 127 10.33 -8.46 9.52
N LEU A 128 10.06 -9.20 10.60
CA LEU A 128 8.97 -10.18 10.62
C LEU A 128 7.67 -9.44 10.96
N LEU A 129 6.77 -9.38 9.98
CA LEU A 129 5.46 -8.77 10.16
C LEU A 129 4.46 -9.80 10.67
N GLU A 130 3.85 -9.47 11.80
CA GLU A 130 2.79 -10.26 12.41
C GLU A 130 1.42 -9.64 12.11
N VAL A 131 0.36 -10.41 12.20
CA VAL A 131 -0.97 -10.15 11.68
C VAL A 131 -1.99 -10.26 12.81
N TYR A 132 -2.71 -9.17 13.08
CA TYR A 132 -3.76 -9.10 14.08
C TYR A 132 -5.14 -8.93 13.42
N GLN A 133 -6.12 -9.75 13.81
CA GLN A 133 -7.49 -9.71 13.27
C GLN A 133 -7.54 -9.73 11.73
N GLY A 134 -6.75 -10.64 11.13
CA GLY A 134 -6.75 -10.88 9.69
C GLY A 134 -6.07 -12.20 9.35
N LYS A 135 -5.77 -12.36 8.06
CA LYS A 135 -5.18 -13.56 7.48
C LYS A 135 -3.89 -13.22 6.73
N ALA A 136 -3.12 -14.25 6.42
CA ALA A 136 -2.01 -14.17 5.50
C ALA A 136 -2.21 -15.25 4.42
N ALA A 137 -3.15 -15.03 3.52
CA ALA A 137 -3.58 -16.01 2.53
C ALA A 137 -2.43 -16.41 1.60
N VAL A 138 -1.60 -15.44 1.20
CA VAL A 138 -0.40 -15.69 0.38
C VAL A 138 0.65 -16.52 1.13
N LEU A 139 0.67 -16.45 2.47
CA LEU A 139 1.61 -17.21 3.31
C LEU A 139 1.00 -18.52 3.82
N GLU A 140 -0.26 -18.82 3.53
CA GLU A 140 -1.00 -19.92 4.18
C GLU A 140 -0.27 -21.27 4.06
N TRP A 141 0.30 -21.57 2.90
CA TRP A 141 1.04 -22.81 2.68
C TRP A 141 2.35 -22.87 3.47
N GLY A 142 3.07 -21.75 3.58
CA GLY A 142 4.30 -21.65 4.36
C GLY A 142 4.07 -21.66 5.87
N LEU A 143 2.90 -21.22 6.33
CA LEU A 143 2.54 -21.24 7.76
C LEU A 143 2.16 -22.64 8.26
N ARG A 144 2.06 -23.65 7.38
CA ARG A 144 1.73 -25.04 7.77
C ARG A 144 2.92 -25.83 8.31
N PHE A 145 4.15 -25.34 8.13
CA PHE A 145 5.34 -25.98 8.66
C PHE A 145 5.48 -25.71 10.16
N SER A 146 5.93 -26.72 10.92
CA SER A 146 5.99 -26.68 12.39
C SER A 146 7.04 -25.74 12.94
N ASP A 147 8.01 -25.34 12.12
CA ASP A 147 9.12 -24.44 12.44
C ASP A 147 8.83 -22.98 12.05
N THR A 148 7.67 -22.69 11.45
CA THR A 148 7.35 -21.32 11.02
C THR A 148 7.00 -20.43 12.21
N PRO A 149 7.62 -19.23 12.33
CA PRO A 149 7.24 -18.26 13.36
C PRO A 149 5.74 -17.95 13.28
N SER A 150 5.06 -17.94 14.43
CA SER A 150 3.63 -17.62 14.48
C SER A 150 3.40 -16.17 14.05
N SER A 151 2.98 -15.98 12.80
CA SER A 151 2.68 -14.64 12.27
C SER A 151 1.32 -14.13 12.72
N ILE A 152 0.43 -14.96 13.27
CA ILE A 152 -0.92 -14.54 13.69
C ILE A 152 -0.93 -14.23 15.19
N VAL A 153 -1.30 -13.00 15.54
CA VAL A 153 -1.32 -12.49 16.91
C VAL A 153 -2.74 -12.57 17.47
N SER A 154 -2.90 -13.15 18.66
CA SER A 154 -4.18 -13.11 19.37
C SER A 154 -4.39 -11.76 20.07
N THR A 155 -5.63 -11.43 20.41
CA THR A 155 -5.93 -10.22 21.20
C THR A 155 -5.18 -10.20 22.54
N ARG A 156 -5.05 -11.36 23.18
CA ARG A 156 -4.33 -11.50 24.45
C ARG A 156 -2.85 -11.22 24.26
N ASP A 157 -2.23 -11.77 23.21
CA ASP A 157 -0.80 -11.58 22.93
C ASP A 157 -0.48 -10.13 22.56
N LEU A 158 -1.37 -9.49 21.78
CA LEU A 158 -1.29 -8.07 21.49
C LEU A 158 -1.31 -7.25 22.78
N GLN A 159 -2.29 -7.49 23.67
CA GLN A 159 -2.40 -6.76 24.93
C GLN A 159 -1.19 -6.96 25.85
N MET A 160 -0.70 -8.20 25.95
CA MET A 160 0.45 -8.55 26.78
C MET A 160 1.73 -7.89 26.25
N SER A 161 2.00 -8.01 24.95
CA SER A 161 3.16 -7.37 24.32
C SER A 161 3.08 -5.84 24.39
N TRP A 162 1.89 -5.25 24.20
CA TRP A 162 1.71 -3.80 24.26
C TRP A 162 2.02 -3.22 25.65
N LYS A 163 1.67 -3.93 26.73
CA LYS A 163 1.95 -3.54 28.11
C LYS A 163 3.39 -3.83 28.55
N SER A 164 4.14 -4.62 27.78
CA SER A 164 5.51 -5.00 28.12
C SER A 164 6.52 -3.86 27.87
N SER A 165 7.74 -4.04 28.35
CA SER A 165 8.88 -3.16 28.01
C SER A 165 9.41 -3.37 26.58
N GLN A 166 8.92 -4.38 25.86
CA GLN A 166 9.27 -4.60 24.46
C GLN A 166 8.60 -3.51 23.59
N ARG A 167 9.34 -2.95 22.63
CA ARG A 167 8.76 -1.98 21.69
C ARG A 167 7.95 -2.71 20.63
N VAL A 168 6.71 -2.29 20.47
CA VAL A 168 5.74 -2.86 19.53
C VAL A 168 5.25 -1.75 18.63
N PHE A 169 5.49 -1.91 17.33
CA PHE A 169 4.93 -1.09 16.27
C PHE A 169 3.67 -1.76 15.73
N LEU A 170 2.61 -0.99 15.55
CA LEU A 170 1.34 -1.49 15.03
C LEU A 170 0.81 -0.58 13.92
N LEU A 171 0.69 -1.13 12.72
CA LEU A 171 0.11 -0.45 11.56
C LEU A 171 -1.37 -0.80 11.47
N CYS A 172 -2.24 0.21 11.53
CA CYS A 172 -3.68 0.02 11.57
C CYS A 172 -4.41 0.98 10.61
N PRO A 173 -5.49 0.54 9.94
CA PRO A 173 -6.43 1.44 9.28
C PRO A 173 -7.00 2.49 10.26
N ASN A 174 -7.09 3.75 9.83
CA ASN A 174 -7.46 4.88 10.69
C ASN A 174 -8.83 4.71 11.37
N ASP A 175 -9.78 4.11 10.67
CA ASP A 175 -11.14 3.81 11.14
C ASP A 175 -11.17 2.77 12.27
N ARG A 176 -10.13 1.93 12.37
CA ARG A 176 -10.02 0.87 13.39
C ARG A 176 -9.17 1.25 14.59
N VAL A 177 -8.43 2.36 14.54
CA VAL A 177 -7.53 2.79 15.63
C VAL A 177 -8.27 2.89 16.98
N SER A 178 -9.49 3.43 16.99
CA SER A 178 -10.30 3.59 18.21
C SER A 178 -10.81 2.28 18.80
N THR A 179 -10.85 1.21 18.01
CA THR A 179 -11.35 -0.12 18.41
C THR A 179 -10.25 -1.04 18.93
N LEU A 180 -8.98 -0.61 18.85
CA LEU A 180 -7.86 -1.44 19.24
C LEU A 180 -7.86 -1.67 20.75
N PRO A 181 -7.64 -2.92 21.21
CA PRO A 181 -7.65 -3.25 22.63
C PRO A 181 -6.31 -2.88 23.30
N VAL A 182 -5.70 -1.77 22.89
CA VAL A 182 -4.39 -1.31 23.35
C VAL A 182 -4.55 -0.13 24.30
N ALA A 183 -3.62 -0.01 25.25
CA ALA A 183 -3.61 1.10 26.20
C ALA A 183 -3.02 2.37 25.54
N ARG A 184 -2.29 3.18 26.31
CA ARG A 184 -1.60 4.37 25.79
C ARG A 184 -0.78 4.01 24.55
N SER A 185 -0.99 4.77 23.47
CA SER A 185 -0.32 4.60 22.20
C SER A 185 0.22 5.95 21.71
N TYR A 186 1.34 5.89 21.01
CA TYR A 186 2.00 7.05 20.43
C TYR A 186 1.90 6.96 18.91
N VAL A 187 1.38 8.00 18.27
CA VAL A 187 1.28 8.07 16.82
C VAL A 187 2.64 8.40 16.26
N VAL A 188 3.20 7.49 15.47
CA VAL A 188 4.49 7.64 14.80
C VAL A 188 4.32 8.33 13.44
N LEU A 189 3.34 7.86 12.67
CA LEU A 189 3.05 8.39 11.33
C LEU A 189 1.57 8.14 10.99
N ARG A 190 0.95 9.10 10.30
CA ARG A 190 -0.35 8.93 9.63
C ARG A 190 -0.19 9.21 8.15
N SER A 191 -0.58 8.29 7.30
CA SER A 191 -0.48 8.42 5.84
C SER A 191 -1.39 7.41 5.14
N GLY A 192 -1.94 7.76 3.97
CA GLY A 192 -2.71 6.83 3.13
C GLY A 192 -3.84 6.07 3.87
N GLY A 193 -4.57 6.74 4.75
CA GLY A 193 -5.67 6.13 5.52
C GLY A 193 -5.24 5.16 6.63
N ARG A 194 -3.95 5.09 6.94
CA ARG A 194 -3.37 4.21 7.96
C ARG A 194 -2.58 5.01 9.00
N THR A 195 -2.51 4.47 10.20
CA THR A 195 -1.73 5.02 11.32
C THR A 195 -0.74 3.96 11.80
N LEU A 196 0.52 4.36 11.91
CA LEU A 196 1.54 3.61 12.62
C LEU A 196 1.58 4.07 14.08
N LEU A 197 1.34 3.15 14.99
CA LEU A 197 1.34 3.33 16.43
C LEU A 197 2.56 2.66 17.04
N CYS A 198 3.03 3.19 18.16
CA CYS A 198 4.03 2.59 19.03
C CYS A 198 3.49 2.53 20.48
N ASN A 199 3.85 1.50 21.23
CA ASN A 199 3.52 1.42 22.67
C ASN A 199 4.41 2.33 23.55
N GLN A 200 5.51 2.83 23.00
CA GLN A 200 6.49 3.68 23.70
C GLN A 200 6.77 4.96 22.89
N PRO A 201 7.19 6.06 23.55
CA PRO A 201 7.66 7.25 22.84
C PRO A 201 8.93 6.92 22.03
N LEU A 202 9.05 7.52 20.84
CA LEU A 202 10.20 7.36 19.95
C LEU A 202 11.31 8.36 20.23
#